data_AF-A0A350DM08-F1
#
_entry.id   AF-A0A350DM08-F1
#
_cell.length_a   1.000
_cell.length_b   1.000
_cell.length_c   1.000
_cell.angle_alpha   90.00
_cell.angle_beta   90.00
_cell.angle_gamma   90.00
#
_symmetry.space_group_name_H-M   'P 1'
#
loop_
_entity.id
_entity.type
_entity.pdbx_description
1 polymer ?
#
loop_
_entity_poly.entity_id
_entity_poly.type
_entity_poly.pdbx_seq_one_letter_code
_entity_poly.pdbx_strand_id
1 'polypeptide(L)'
;MPYDIDNEIEVDNDSRDQFAGFAKETTLELVEAADGKLLLRDAEEEEAPLMTIDFSDKLKEILGSDTQAIGQHMIHAAIQVIMQKQMSQWHAHVYDKEPTHYS
;
A
#
# COMPACT_ATOMS: atom_id res chain seq x y z
N MET A 1 33.08 24.02 20.58
CA MET A 1 32.31 22.96 21.28
C MET A 1 31.84 23.51 22.62
N PRO A 2 30.68 23.09 23.16
CA PRO A 2 29.67 22.19 22.61
C PRO A 2 28.24 22.85 22.63
N TYR A 3 27.10 22.25 22.25
CA TYR A 3 26.76 21.00 21.54
C TYR A 3 25.75 21.35 20.43
N ASP A 4 25.70 20.57 19.36
CA ASP A 4 24.52 20.41 18.51
C ASP A 4 23.73 19.19 19.01
N ILE A 5 22.39 19.27 19.06
CA ILE A 5 21.52 18.13 19.38
C ILE A 5 20.74 17.78 18.13
N ASP A 6 21.28 16.83 17.37
CA ASP A 6 20.53 16.14 16.32
C ASP A 6 19.42 15.31 17.00
N ASN A 7 18.17 15.74 16.82
CA ASN A 7 17.01 14.94 17.20
C ASN A 7 16.83 13.81 16.18
N GLU A 8 17.66 12.77 16.30
CA GLU A 8 17.40 11.46 15.70
C GLU A 8 16.14 10.88 16.35
N ILE A 9 14.99 11.08 15.69
CA ILE A 9 13.78 10.35 16.03
C ILE A 9 13.96 8.94 15.49
N GLU A 10 14.44 8.03 16.34
CA GLU A 10 14.36 6.60 16.09
C GLU A 10 12.89 6.19 15.99
N VAL A 11 12.35 6.20 14.78
CA VAL A 11 11.04 5.63 14.48
C VAL A 11 11.19 4.12 14.45
N ASP A 12 10.91 3.48 15.59
CA ASP A 12 11.05 2.04 15.81
C ASP A 12 10.02 1.27 14.97
N ASN A 13 10.29 1.14 13.66
CA ASN A 13 9.38 0.57 12.67
C ASN A 13 9.51 -0.97 12.62
N ASP A 14 9.32 -1.63 13.77
CA ASP A 14 9.32 -3.10 13.89
C ASP A 14 7.99 -3.73 13.41
N SER A 15 7.08 -2.91 12.89
CA SER A 15 6.14 -3.40 11.89
C SER A 15 6.91 -3.52 10.57
N ARG A 16 7.20 -4.76 10.13
CA ARG A 16 7.63 -5.02 8.74
C ARG A 16 6.58 -4.44 7.81
N ASP A 17 6.82 -3.21 7.38
CA ASP A 17 5.86 -2.42 6.66
C ASP A 17 5.78 -2.98 5.24
N GLN A 18 4.89 -3.96 5.08
CA GLN A 18 4.71 -4.75 3.85
C GLN A 18 4.33 -3.85 2.66
N PHE A 19 4.00 -2.59 2.93
CA PHE A 19 3.69 -1.55 1.96
C PHE A 19 4.78 -0.47 1.83
N ALA A 20 5.84 -0.47 2.64
CA ALA A 20 6.98 0.45 2.46
C ALA A 20 7.70 0.24 1.12
N GLY A 21 7.61 -0.97 0.54
CA GLY A 21 8.05 -1.23 -0.84
C GLY A 21 7.37 -0.33 -1.88
N PHE A 22 6.13 0.13 -1.65
CA PHE A 22 5.41 1.03 -2.55
C PHE A 22 5.96 2.47 -2.56
N ALA A 23 6.90 2.81 -1.66
CA ALA A 23 7.62 4.08 -1.70
C ALA A 23 8.76 4.09 -2.73
N LYS A 24 9.17 2.90 -3.21
CA LYS A 24 10.05 2.73 -4.37
C LYS A 24 9.19 2.68 -5.63
N GLU A 25 9.73 3.17 -6.75
CA GLU A 25 9.10 2.99 -8.06
C GLU A 25 9.15 1.50 -8.45
N THR A 26 8.10 0.76 -8.08
CA THR A 26 7.93 -0.68 -8.31
C THR A 26 6.76 -0.89 -9.29
N THR A 27 6.97 -1.73 -10.30
CA THR A 27 5.90 -2.13 -11.22
C THR A 27 5.21 -3.37 -10.66
N LEU A 28 3.92 -3.27 -10.36
CA LEU A 28 3.13 -4.40 -9.87
C LEU A 28 2.36 -5.06 -11.01
N GLU A 29 2.33 -6.38 -11.01
CA GLU A 29 1.50 -7.18 -11.91
C GLU A 29 0.53 -8.09 -11.17
N LEU A 30 -0.65 -8.28 -11.78
CA LEU A 30 -1.71 -9.17 -11.30
C LEU A 30 -1.86 -10.32 -12.30
N VAL A 31 -1.33 -11.49 -11.94
CA VAL A 31 -1.30 -12.69 -12.80
C VAL A 31 -2.24 -13.77 -12.28
N GLU A 32 -2.81 -14.57 -13.19
CA GLU A 32 -3.57 -15.77 -12.81
C GLU A 32 -2.63 -16.98 -12.73
N ALA A 33 -2.64 -17.66 -11.59
CA ALA A 33 -1.86 -18.87 -11.34
C ALA A 33 -2.55 -20.11 -11.94
N ALA A 34 -1.79 -21.20 -12.10
CA ALA A 34 -2.29 -22.46 -12.67
C ALA A 34 -3.44 -23.13 -11.87
N ASP A 35 -3.70 -22.68 -10.64
CA ASP A 35 -4.81 -23.12 -9.79
C ASP A 35 -6.02 -22.15 -9.79
N GLY A 36 -6.02 -21.13 -10.67
CA GLY A 36 -7.09 -20.15 -10.82
C GLY A 36 -7.16 -19.12 -9.68
N LYS A 37 -6.08 -18.96 -8.92
CA LYS A 37 -5.90 -17.83 -7.98
C LYS A 37 -5.26 -16.65 -8.68
N LEU A 38 -5.59 -15.43 -8.27
CA LEU A 38 -4.86 -14.25 -8.71
C LEU A 38 -3.70 -13.94 -7.74
N LEU A 39 -2.53 -13.64 -8.28
CA LEU A 39 -1.33 -13.27 -7.55
C LEU A 39 -0.96 -11.84 -7.90
N LEU A 40 -0.81 -10.98 -6.89
CA LEU A 40 -0.15 -9.68 -7.03
C LEU A 40 1.31 -9.86 -6.66
N ARG A 41 2.23 -9.47 -7.55
CA ARG A 41 3.69 -9.54 -7.33
C ARG A 41 4.40 -8.33 -7.93
N ASP A 42 5.64 -8.12 -7.52
CA ASP A 42 6.55 -7.19 -8.21
C ASP A 42 6.94 -7.83 -9.55
N ALA A 43 6.93 -7.06 -10.63
CA ALA A 43 7.35 -7.51 -11.95
C ALA A 43 8.86 -7.79 -12.03
N GLU A 44 9.66 -7.28 -11.07
CA GLU A 44 11.08 -7.62 -10.93
C GLU A 44 11.34 -8.83 -9.98
N GLU A 45 10.37 -9.24 -9.16
CA GLU A 45 10.53 -10.31 -8.16
C GLU A 45 9.39 -11.35 -8.23
N GLU A 46 9.51 -12.26 -9.19
CA GLU A 46 8.48 -13.26 -9.51
C GLU A 46 8.26 -14.36 -8.46
N GLU A 47 9.24 -14.62 -7.60
CA GLU A 47 9.32 -15.79 -6.70
C GLU A 47 8.33 -15.74 -5.52
N ALA A 48 7.91 -14.55 -5.09
CA ALA A 48 7.08 -14.37 -3.89
C ALA A 48 5.88 -13.43 -4.15
N PRO A 49 4.64 -13.93 -4.18
CA PRO A 49 3.47 -13.05 -4.31
C PRO A 49 3.28 -12.20 -3.06
N LEU A 50 3.12 -10.89 -3.26
CA LEU A 50 2.79 -9.91 -2.23
C LEU A 50 1.37 -10.13 -1.68
N MET A 51 0.46 -10.61 -2.53
CA MET A 51 -0.92 -10.94 -2.17
C MET A 51 -1.45 -12.06 -3.07
N THR A 52 -2.30 -12.92 -2.50
CA THR A 52 -3.06 -13.94 -3.24
C THR A 52 -4.56 -13.72 -3.03
N ILE A 53 -5.32 -13.70 -4.11
CA ILE A 53 -6.79 -13.65 -4.11
C ILE A 53 -7.31 -15.00 -4.60
N ASP A 54 -7.99 -15.75 -3.72
CA ASP A 54 -8.67 -16.99 -4.07
C ASP A 54 -10.19 -16.79 -4.01
N PHE A 55 -10.84 -16.80 -5.17
CA PHE A 55 -12.29 -16.79 -5.25
C PHE A 55 -12.82 -18.20 -4.99
N SER A 56 -13.82 -18.33 -4.10
CA SER A 56 -14.54 -19.59 -3.93
C SER A 56 -15.16 -20.07 -5.24
N ASP A 57 -15.31 -21.37 -5.41
CA ASP A 57 -15.84 -21.97 -6.65
C ASP A 57 -17.18 -21.37 -7.06
N LYS A 58 -18.07 -21.13 -6.09
CA LYS A 58 -19.35 -20.45 -6.30
C LYS A 58 -19.21 -19.02 -6.85
N LEU A 59 -18.17 -18.28 -6.45
CA LEU A 59 -17.89 -16.97 -7.05
C LEU A 59 -17.25 -17.11 -8.43
N LYS A 60 -16.38 -18.10 -8.65
CA LYS A 60 -15.84 -18.41 -9.99
C LYS A 60 -16.97 -18.78 -10.98
N GLU A 61 -17.99 -19.52 -10.54
CA GLU A 61 -19.21 -19.82 -11.33
C GLU A 61 -20.06 -18.57 -11.65
N ILE A 62 -20.23 -17.66 -10.70
CA ILE A 62 -21.08 -16.45 -10.86
C ILE A 62 -20.37 -15.38 -11.68
N LEU A 63 -19.06 -15.21 -11.49
CA LEU A 63 -18.26 -14.14 -12.09
C LEU A 63 -17.62 -14.57 -13.41
N GLY A 64 -17.36 -15.87 -13.61
CA GLY A 64 -16.74 -16.39 -14.82
C GLY A 64 -15.40 -15.70 -15.11
N SER A 65 -15.31 -15.08 -16.29
CA SER A 65 -14.14 -14.30 -16.74
C SER A 65 -13.89 -13.01 -15.95
N ASP A 66 -14.86 -12.52 -15.19
CA ASP A 66 -14.80 -11.18 -14.58
C ASP A 66 -13.97 -11.18 -13.28
N THR A 67 -13.55 -12.35 -12.79
CA THR A 67 -12.69 -12.51 -11.61
C THR A 67 -11.41 -11.70 -11.70
N GLN A 68 -10.75 -11.68 -12.86
CA GLN A 68 -9.53 -10.91 -13.09
C GLN A 68 -9.77 -9.39 -13.00
N ALA A 69 -10.83 -8.90 -13.67
CA ALA A 69 -11.21 -7.48 -13.65
C ALA A 69 -11.62 -7.02 -12.24
N ILE A 70 -12.35 -7.86 -11.50
CA ILE A 70 -12.74 -7.61 -10.10
C ILE A 70 -11.49 -7.57 -9.20
N GLY A 71 -10.54 -8.50 -9.39
CA GLY A 71 -9.25 -8.46 -8.72
C GLY A 71 -8.51 -7.14 -8.96
N GLN A 72 -8.42 -6.68 -10.21
CA GLN A 72 -7.80 -5.39 -10.54
C GLN A 72 -8.52 -4.21 -9.86
N HIS A 73 -9.85 -4.20 -9.85
CA HIS A 73 -10.64 -3.15 -9.16
C HIS A 73 -10.40 -3.16 -7.64
N MET A 74 -10.26 -4.32 -7.01
CA MET A 74 -9.91 -4.43 -5.58
C MET A 74 -8.53 -3.82 -5.29
N ILE A 75 -7.53 -4.11 -6.13
CA ILE A 75 -6.18 -3.54 -5.98
C ILE A 75 -6.18 -2.02 -6.18
N HIS A 76 -6.84 -1.51 -7.23
CA HIS A 76 -6.97 -0.06 -7.44
C HIS A 76 -7.63 0.65 -6.25
N ALA A 77 -8.71 0.07 -5.68
CA ALA A 77 -9.36 0.61 -4.50
C ALA A 77 -8.43 0.62 -3.26
N ALA A 78 -7.65 -0.44 -3.05
CA ALA A 78 -6.68 -0.51 -1.96
C ALA A 78 -5.59 0.57 -2.08
N ILE A 79 -5.01 0.74 -3.28
CA ILE A 79 -4.01 1.79 -3.56
C ILE A 79 -4.59 3.18 -3.29
N GLN A 80 -5.81 3.45 -3.77
CA GLN A 80 -6.49 4.73 -3.53
C GLN A 80 -6.69 5.03 -2.04
N VAL A 81 -7.05 4.03 -1.23
CA VAL A 81 -7.17 4.18 0.24
C VAL A 81 -5.82 4.49 0.90
N ILE A 82 -4.73 3.87 0.44
CA ILE A 82 -3.37 4.16 0.94
C ILE A 82 -2.97 5.60 0.61
N MET A 83 -3.15 6.04 -0.64
CA MET A 83 -2.86 7.41 -1.08
C MET A 83 -3.67 8.45 -0.29
N GLN A 84 -4.95 8.19 -0.02
CA GLN A 84 -5.78 9.07 0.82
C GLN A 84 -5.28 9.17 2.27
N LYS A 85 -4.77 8.07 2.85
CA LYS A 85 -4.16 8.08 4.18
C LYS A 85 -2.87 8.91 4.21
N GLN A 86 -1.98 8.74 3.23
CA GLN A 86 -0.75 9.54 3.13
C GLN A 86 -1.06 11.04 2.97
N MET A 87 -2.01 11.41 2.10
CA MET A 87 -2.40 12.80 1.90
C MET A 87 -3.03 13.43 3.15
N SER A 88 -3.90 12.69 3.86
CA SER A 88 -4.51 13.18 5.10
C SER A 88 -3.52 13.30 6.26
N GLN A 89 -2.54 12.39 6.38
CA GLN A 89 -1.41 12.53 7.31
C GLN A 89 -0.55 13.76 7.00
N TRP A 90 -0.36 14.11 5.72
CA TRP A 90 0.36 15.32 5.32
C TRP A 90 -0.40 16.59 5.75
N HIS A 91 -1.72 16.63 5.57
CA HIS A 91 -2.55 17.75 6.03
C HIS A 91 -2.68 17.86 7.56
N ALA A 92 -2.65 16.74 8.29
CA ALA A 92 -2.74 16.73 9.76
C ALA A 92 -1.56 17.44 10.44
N HIS A 93 -0.37 17.46 9.82
CA HIS A 93 0.82 18.12 10.36
C HIS A 93 0.90 19.64 10.11
N VAL A 94 -0.07 20.24 9.40
CA VAL A 94 0.02 21.65 8.94
C VAL A 94 -0.73 22.64 9.86
N TYR A 95 -1.55 22.18 10.81
CA TYR A 95 -2.49 23.03 11.54
C TYR A 95 -2.26 23.24 13.04
N ASP A 96 -1.17 22.70 13.62
CA ASP A 96 -0.88 22.87 15.06
C ASP A 96 0.25 23.89 15.31
N LYS A 97 0.06 25.11 14.79
CA LYS A 97 0.82 26.29 15.20
C LYS A 97 -0.15 27.37 15.64
N GLU A 98 -0.12 27.70 16.93
CA GLU A 98 -0.85 28.85 17.47
C GLU A 98 -0.47 30.13 16.70
N PRO A 99 -1.45 30.98 16.34
CA PRO A 99 -1.17 32.21 15.62
C PRO A 99 -0.39 33.18 16.50
N THR A 100 0.88 33.42 16.17
CA THR A 100 1.77 34.40 16.82
C THR A 100 1.42 35.85 16.45
N HIS A 101 0.17 36.24 16.68
CA HIS A 101 -0.27 37.64 16.66
C HIS A 101 -1.19 37.91 17.85
N TYR A 102 -0.60 38.43 18.93
CA TYR A 102 -1.35 39.20 19.92
C TYR A 102 -1.96 40.42 19.23
N SER A 103 -3.26 40.63 19.45
CA SER A 103 -4.00 41.85 19.14
C SER A 103 -4.45 42.49 20.46
#